data_AF-A0A8T6GI60-F1
#
_entry.id   AF-A0A8T6GI60-F1
#
_cell.length_a   1.000
_cell.length_b   1.000
_cell.length_c   1.000
_cell.angle_alpha   90.00
_cell.angle_beta   90.00
_cell.angle_gamma   90.00
#
_symmetry.space_group_name_H-M   'P 1'
#
loop_
_entity.id
_entity.type
_entity.pdbx_description
1 polymer ?
#
loop_
_entity_poly.entity_id
_entity_poly.type
_entity_poly.pdbx_seq_one_letter_code
_entity_poly.pdbx_strand_id
1 'polypeptide(L)'
;MSSEKVYSQIVQLVKQAFDLARSVGIQNLLQPGLVKEMVIADILGHEVITSKRLADARHPDHPHITYEYLTCKEGGSGQFDKMFKYPPEKREQSLNRIRRNNKVYLAIFYAENQMEVKVIYELEPTVVEAEATRRLDRSSNDISHISFTEKWARAI
;
A
#
# COMPACT_ATOMS: atom_id res chain seq x y z
N MET A 1 -3.00 26.44 23.34
CA MET A 1 -4.23 25.62 23.45
C MET A 1 -3.90 24.43 24.35
N SER A 2 -4.76 24.01 25.28
CA SER A 2 -4.46 22.82 26.10
C SER A 2 -4.52 21.55 25.26
N SER A 3 -3.77 20.51 25.63
CA SER A 3 -3.76 19.22 24.91
C SER A 3 -5.17 18.63 24.79
N GLU A 4 -6.02 18.80 25.81
CA GLU A 4 -7.42 18.36 25.78
C GLU A 4 -8.25 19.03 24.68
N LYS A 5 -8.08 20.35 24.48
CA LYS A 5 -8.75 21.09 23.41
C LYS A 5 -8.24 20.64 22.03
N VAL A 6 -6.94 20.39 21.90
CA VAL A 6 -6.33 19.85 20.67
C VAL A 6 -6.92 18.47 20.34
N TYR A 7 -6.97 17.56 21.31
CA TYR A 7 -7.52 16.22 21.10
C TYR A 7 -9.00 16.25 20.74
N SER A 8 -9.78 17.13 21.38
CA SER A 8 -11.20 17.31 21.04
C SER A 8 -11.38 17.77 19.59
N GLN A 9 -10.54 18.70 19.12
CA GLN A 9 -10.56 19.16 17.73
C GLN A 9 -10.15 18.06 16.75
N ILE A 10 -9.12 17.26 17.07
CA ILE A 10 -8.72 16.10 16.26
C ILE A 10 -9.88 15.12 16.11
N VAL A 11 -10.56 14.77 17.21
CA VAL A 11 -11.71 13.85 17.18
C VAL A 11 -12.83 14.40 16.32
N GLN A 12 -13.11 15.70 16.39
CA GLN A 12 -14.14 16.32 15.55
C GLN A 12 -13.80 16.23 14.05
N LEU A 13 -12.56 16.54 13.69
CA LEU A 13 -12.08 16.45 12.30
C LEU A 13 -12.14 15.02 11.77
N VAL A 14 -11.73 14.04 12.58
CA VAL A 14 -11.80 12.62 12.20
C VAL A 14 -13.26 12.19 11.99
N LYS A 15 -14.20 12.62 12.82
CA LYS A 15 -15.64 12.35 12.63
C LYS A 15 -16.17 12.95 11.33
N GLN A 16 -15.83 14.20 11.04
CA GLN A 16 -16.21 14.85 9.78
C GLN A 16 -15.65 14.13 8.56
N ALA A 17 -14.37 13.73 8.61
CA ALA A 17 -13.75 12.93 7.56
C ALA A 17 -14.44 11.57 7.39
N PHE A 18 -14.85 10.93 8.49
CA PHE A 18 -15.57 9.66 8.46
C PHE A 18 -16.95 9.80 7.80
N ASP A 19 -17.70 10.85 8.11
CA ASP A 19 -19.01 11.12 7.49
C ASP A 19 -18.87 11.38 5.98
N LEU A 20 -17.84 12.14 5.57
CA LEU A 20 -17.52 12.35 4.16
C LEU A 20 -17.15 11.04 3.46
N ALA A 21 -16.29 10.22 4.06
CA ALA A 21 -15.87 8.93 3.50
C ALA A 21 -17.07 8.00 3.26
N ARG A 22 -18.05 7.98 4.18
CA ARG A 22 -19.27 7.18 4.01
C ARG A 22 -20.13 7.64 2.84
N SER A 23 -20.13 8.94 2.51
CA SER A 23 -20.88 9.47 1.38
C SER A 23 -20.43 8.91 0.02
N VAL A 24 -19.19 8.41 -0.06
CA VAL A 24 -18.60 7.76 -1.24
C VAL A 24 -18.42 6.24 -1.06
N GLY A 25 -19.09 5.65 -0.07
CA GLY A 25 -19.11 4.20 0.14
C GLY A 25 -17.97 3.63 1.01
N ILE A 26 -17.04 4.45 1.50
CA ILE A 26 -15.96 4.01 2.41
C ILE A 26 -16.55 3.82 3.82
N GLN A 27 -16.76 2.57 4.23
CA GLN A 27 -17.34 2.26 5.55
C GLN A 27 -16.35 2.34 6.71
N ASN A 28 -15.05 2.20 6.45
CA ASN A 28 -14.01 2.22 7.49
C ASN A 28 -12.80 3.04 7.04
N LEU A 29 -12.86 4.35 7.25
CA LEU A 29 -11.75 5.28 6.96
C LEU A 29 -10.48 4.94 7.74
N LEU A 30 -10.62 4.36 8.95
CA LEU A 30 -9.51 4.08 9.86
C LEU A 30 -8.91 2.69 9.64
N GLN A 31 -9.26 2.00 8.54
CA GLN A 31 -8.58 0.76 8.22
C GLN A 31 -7.08 1.04 7.97
N PRO A 32 -6.18 0.16 8.43
CA PRO A 32 -4.74 0.36 8.25
C PRO A 32 -4.40 0.59 6.78
N GLY A 33 -3.60 1.62 6.48
CA GLY A 33 -3.13 1.92 5.12
C GLY A 33 -4.01 2.88 4.33
N LEU A 34 -5.33 2.83 4.48
CA LEU A 34 -6.28 3.48 3.56
C LEU A 34 -6.04 4.97 3.35
N VAL A 35 -5.82 5.74 4.42
CA VAL A 35 -5.59 7.19 4.26
C VAL A 35 -4.34 7.46 3.41
N LYS A 36 -3.28 6.65 3.53
CA LYS A 36 -2.09 6.76 2.68
C LYS A 36 -2.36 6.29 1.25
N GLU A 37 -3.13 5.23 1.08
CA GLU A 37 -3.58 4.76 -0.24
C GLU A 37 -4.38 5.86 -0.97
N MET A 38 -5.25 6.57 -0.25
CA MET A 38 -6.01 7.71 -0.78
C MET A 38 -5.10 8.86 -1.21
N VAL A 39 -4.08 9.21 -0.42
CA VAL A 39 -3.10 10.24 -0.81
C VAL A 39 -2.36 9.84 -2.10
N ILE A 40 -1.93 8.58 -2.21
CA ILE A 40 -1.22 8.09 -3.39
C ILE A 40 -2.16 8.10 -4.61
N ALA A 41 -3.39 7.63 -4.45
CA ALA A 41 -4.38 7.60 -5.52
C ALA A 41 -4.75 8.99 -6.01
N ASP A 42 -4.87 9.97 -5.11
CA ASP A 42 -5.11 11.38 -5.44
C ASP A 42 -3.96 11.96 -6.29
N ILE A 43 -2.70 11.71 -5.88
CA ILE A 43 -1.51 12.14 -6.63
C ILE A 43 -1.45 11.51 -8.03
N LEU A 44 -1.77 10.21 -8.14
CA LEU A 44 -1.65 9.44 -9.38
C LEU A 44 -2.91 9.48 -10.26
N GLY A 45 -4.01 10.08 -9.80
CA GLY A 45 -5.29 10.08 -10.51
C GLY A 45 -5.96 8.70 -10.57
N HIS A 46 -5.71 7.83 -9.59
CA HIS A 46 -6.30 6.50 -9.52
C HIS A 46 -7.59 6.48 -8.68
N GLU A 47 -8.43 5.47 -8.89
CA GLU A 47 -9.58 5.18 -8.04
C GLU A 47 -9.18 4.16 -6.94
N VAL A 48 -9.39 4.50 -5.67
CA VAL A 48 -9.09 3.61 -4.53
C VAL A 48 -10.09 2.46 -4.48
N ILE A 49 -9.59 1.23 -4.32
CA ILE A 49 -10.41 0.05 -4.09
C ILE A 49 -10.58 -0.16 -2.57
N THR A 50 -11.79 0.00 -2.08
CA THR A 50 -12.07 0.00 -0.63
C THR A 50 -12.32 -1.40 -0.06
N SER A 51 -12.48 -2.41 -0.91
CA SER A 51 -12.77 -3.80 -0.52
C SER A 51 -11.51 -4.59 -0.19
N LYS A 52 -11.50 -5.26 0.97
CA LYS A 52 -10.37 -6.09 1.40
C LYS A 52 -10.13 -7.28 0.45
N ARG A 53 -8.86 -7.60 0.21
CA ARG A 53 -8.31 -8.70 -0.63
C ARG A 53 -8.16 -8.41 -2.12
N LEU A 54 -8.61 -7.26 -2.59
CA LEU A 54 -8.32 -6.80 -3.95
C LEU A 54 -7.02 -6.00 -3.98
N ALA A 55 -6.67 -5.45 -5.15
CA ALA A 55 -5.61 -4.47 -5.29
C ALA A 55 -5.98 -3.18 -4.53
N ASP A 56 -5.04 -2.26 -4.34
CA ASP A 56 -5.27 -1.05 -3.56
C ASP A 56 -5.97 0.03 -4.40
N ALA A 57 -5.73 0.05 -5.71
CA ALA A 57 -6.35 1.00 -6.62
C ALA A 57 -6.57 0.43 -8.03
N ARG A 58 -7.30 1.17 -8.86
CA ARG A 58 -7.52 0.89 -10.28
C ARG A 58 -7.58 2.16 -11.11
N HIS A 59 -7.46 2.00 -12.42
CA HIS A 59 -7.69 3.09 -13.36
C HIS A 59 -9.17 3.52 -13.33
N PRO A 60 -9.48 4.82 -13.28
CA PRO A 60 -10.86 5.32 -13.16
C PRO A 60 -11.75 4.90 -14.34
N ASP A 61 -11.22 4.97 -15.56
CA ASP A 61 -11.98 4.61 -16.78
C ASP A 61 -11.83 3.14 -17.21
N HIS A 62 -10.90 2.40 -16.59
CA HIS A 62 -10.53 1.04 -17.01
C HIS A 62 -10.41 0.12 -15.79
N PRO A 63 -11.53 -0.32 -15.18
CA PRO A 63 -11.53 -0.98 -13.87
C PRO A 63 -10.76 -2.30 -13.77
N HIS A 64 -10.36 -2.89 -14.90
CA HIS A 64 -9.56 -4.10 -14.99
C HIS A 64 -8.05 -3.82 -14.85
N ILE A 65 -7.62 -2.56 -15.01
CA ILE A 65 -6.25 -2.12 -14.79
C ILE A 65 -6.12 -1.77 -13.31
N THR A 66 -5.40 -2.61 -12.56
CA THR A 66 -5.25 -2.44 -11.10
C THR A 66 -3.81 -2.13 -10.69
N TYR A 67 -3.66 -1.57 -9.50
CA TYR A 67 -2.40 -1.14 -8.93
C TYR A 67 -2.27 -1.56 -7.47
N GLU A 68 -1.07 -1.97 -7.07
CA GLU A 68 -0.72 -2.23 -5.67
C GLU A 68 0.14 -1.09 -5.12
N TYR A 69 -0.10 -0.68 -3.88
CA TYR A 69 0.65 0.35 -3.17
C TYR A 69 1.41 -0.26 -2.00
N LEU A 70 2.74 -0.17 -2.09
CA LEU A 70 3.63 -0.37 -0.97
C LEU A 70 3.94 1.00 -0.37
N THR A 71 3.81 1.14 0.95
CA THR A 71 4.04 2.42 1.62
C THR A 71 5.01 2.28 2.79
N CYS A 72 5.88 3.27 2.94
CA CYS A 72 6.67 3.45 4.16
C CYS A 72 7.03 4.92 4.36
N LYS A 73 7.52 5.26 5.54
CA LYS A 73 8.22 6.53 5.75
C LYS A 73 9.69 6.41 5.34
N GLU A 74 10.38 7.53 5.18
CA GLU A 74 11.83 7.57 4.94
C GLU A 74 12.61 6.64 5.89
N GLY A 75 13.59 5.93 5.33
CA GLY A 75 14.37 4.92 6.04
C GLY A 75 13.66 3.58 6.28
N GLY A 76 12.37 3.48 5.95
CA GLY A 76 11.58 2.25 6.06
C GLY A 76 11.54 1.40 4.79
N SER A 77 10.59 0.47 4.76
CA SER A 77 10.31 -0.40 3.62
C SER A 77 8.81 -0.67 3.50
N GLY A 78 8.27 -0.61 2.29
CA GLY A 78 6.94 -1.15 2.00
C GLY A 78 7.03 -2.68 1.87
N GLN A 79 5.95 -3.43 2.09
CA GLN A 79 6.06 -4.89 2.10
C GLN A 79 4.79 -5.62 1.67
N PHE A 80 4.99 -6.81 1.12
CA PHE A 80 3.92 -7.81 1.03
C PHE A 80 3.96 -8.70 2.26
N ASP A 81 2.86 -8.67 3.02
CA ASP A 81 2.71 -9.48 4.22
C ASP A 81 2.31 -10.93 3.91
N LYS A 82 2.80 -11.85 4.74
CA LYS A 82 2.40 -13.28 4.74
C LYS A 82 2.51 -13.92 3.36
N MET A 83 3.66 -13.74 2.71
CA MET A 83 3.99 -14.41 1.45
C MET A 83 4.41 -15.84 1.74
N PHE A 84 3.72 -16.81 1.13
CA PHE A 84 3.97 -18.23 1.36
C PHE A 84 5.06 -18.74 0.40
N LYS A 85 6.02 -19.48 0.95
CA LYS A 85 6.95 -20.33 0.20
C LYS A 85 6.33 -21.69 -0.07
N TYR A 86 5.60 -22.24 0.90
CA TYR A 86 4.85 -23.48 0.81
C TYR A 86 3.48 -23.36 1.52
N PRO A 87 2.46 -24.15 1.12
CA PRO A 87 2.43 -25.07 -0.03
C PRO A 87 2.43 -24.32 -1.38
N PRO A 88 2.72 -25.00 -2.52
CA PRO A 88 2.85 -24.36 -3.84
C PRO A 88 1.63 -23.54 -4.26
N GLU A 89 0.42 -24.01 -3.95
CA GLU A 89 -0.83 -23.29 -4.20
C GLU A 89 -0.92 -21.94 -3.45
N LYS A 90 -0.40 -21.88 -2.22
CA LYS A 90 -0.37 -20.65 -1.41
C LYS A 90 0.74 -19.71 -1.88
N ARG A 91 1.84 -20.27 -2.35
CA ARG A 91 2.89 -19.51 -3.04
C ARG A 91 2.35 -18.84 -4.28
N GLU A 92 1.63 -19.57 -5.13
CA GLU A 92 1.02 -19.03 -6.33
C GLU A 92 0.03 -17.91 -6.00
N GLN A 93 -0.85 -18.11 -4.99
CA GLN A 93 -1.75 -17.05 -4.50
C GLN A 93 -0.98 -15.82 -4.01
N SER A 94 0.16 -16.01 -3.34
CA SER A 94 0.99 -14.92 -2.84
C SER A 94 1.60 -14.11 -3.98
N LEU A 95 2.21 -14.78 -4.96
CA LEU A 95 2.83 -14.14 -6.12
C LEU A 95 1.79 -13.50 -7.06
N ASN A 96 0.58 -14.08 -7.18
CA ASN A 96 -0.49 -13.51 -7.97
C ASN A 96 -0.97 -12.14 -7.44
N ARG A 97 -0.80 -11.85 -6.13
CA ARG A 97 -1.06 -10.51 -5.58
C ARG A 97 -0.18 -9.44 -6.22
N ILE A 98 1.02 -9.81 -6.68
CA ILE A 98 1.92 -8.92 -7.41
C ILE A 98 1.51 -8.91 -8.89
N ARG A 99 1.43 -10.09 -9.53
CA ARG A 99 1.21 -10.23 -10.98
C ARG A 99 -0.13 -9.70 -11.51
N ARG A 100 -1.19 -9.72 -10.70
CA ARG A 100 -2.51 -9.23 -11.13
C ARG A 100 -2.53 -7.73 -11.47
N ASN A 101 -1.55 -6.99 -10.96
CA ASN A 101 -1.50 -5.53 -11.08
C ASN A 101 -0.73 -5.12 -12.33
N ASN A 102 -1.14 -4.02 -12.95
CA ASN A 102 -0.40 -3.40 -14.05
C ASN A 102 0.89 -2.75 -13.56
N LYS A 103 0.85 -2.14 -12.36
CA LYS A 103 2.01 -1.58 -11.67
C LYS A 103 1.94 -1.81 -10.17
N VAL A 104 3.13 -1.86 -9.56
CA VAL A 104 3.31 -1.74 -8.12
C VAL A 104 3.97 -0.40 -7.86
N TYR A 105 3.43 0.39 -6.93
CA TYR A 105 4.01 1.67 -6.54
C TYR A 105 4.61 1.56 -5.14
N LEU A 106 5.86 1.99 -4.98
CA LEU A 106 6.47 2.18 -3.66
C LEU A 106 6.47 3.67 -3.32
N ALA A 107 5.56 4.09 -2.44
CA ALA A 107 5.48 5.46 -1.96
C ALA A 107 6.28 5.63 -0.66
N ILE A 108 7.20 6.59 -0.67
CA ILE A 108 7.99 7.00 0.49
C ILE A 108 7.40 8.30 1.02
N PHE A 109 6.91 8.29 2.25
CA PHE A 109 6.41 9.47 2.96
C PHE A 109 7.54 10.11 3.78
N TYR A 110 7.50 11.43 3.96
CA TYR A 110 8.45 12.12 4.82
C TYR A 110 8.37 11.60 6.26
N ALA A 111 9.52 11.47 6.94
CA ALA A 111 9.55 11.02 8.33
C ALA A 111 8.90 12.03 9.29
N GLU A 112 9.09 13.32 9.00
CA GLU A 112 8.57 14.46 9.77
C GLU A 112 7.10 14.79 9.46
N ASN A 113 6.62 14.43 8.27
CA ASN A 113 5.22 14.57 7.87
C ASN A 113 4.73 13.33 7.12
N GLN A 114 4.14 12.38 7.86
CA GLN A 114 3.69 11.11 7.29
C GLN A 114 2.41 11.19 6.44
N MET A 115 1.89 12.40 6.21
CA MET A 115 0.79 12.66 5.26
C MET A 115 1.29 13.15 3.90
N GLU A 116 2.58 13.47 3.79
CA GLU A 116 3.18 14.00 2.57
C GLU A 116 4.12 12.98 1.93
N VAL A 117 3.91 12.76 0.64
CA VAL A 117 4.70 11.81 -0.15
C VAL A 117 5.95 12.52 -0.65
N LYS A 118 7.11 11.99 -0.29
CA LYS A 118 8.42 12.44 -0.78
C LYS A 118 8.68 11.99 -2.21
N VAL A 119 8.41 10.73 -2.49
CA VAL A 119 8.64 10.12 -3.81
C VAL A 119 7.79 8.88 -3.98
N ILE A 120 7.33 8.63 -5.20
CA ILE A 120 6.67 7.39 -5.61
C ILE A 120 7.52 6.74 -6.69
N TYR A 121 7.95 5.50 -6.45
CA TYR A 121 8.59 4.67 -7.47
C TYR A 121 7.52 3.84 -8.17
N GLU A 122 7.50 3.91 -9.49
CA GLU A 122 6.71 3.01 -10.33
C GLU A 122 7.54 1.77 -10.65
N LEU A 123 7.05 0.60 -10.26
CA LEU A 123 7.77 -0.67 -10.34
C LEU A 123 7.02 -1.64 -11.25
N GLU A 124 7.76 -2.29 -12.15
CA GLU A 124 7.23 -3.37 -12.96
C GLU A 124 6.88 -4.59 -12.08
N PRO A 125 5.67 -5.16 -12.18
CA PRO A 125 5.26 -6.33 -11.40
C PRO A 125 6.23 -7.51 -11.56
N THR A 126 6.79 -7.71 -12.75
CA THR A 126 7.76 -8.77 -13.04
C THR A 126 9.07 -8.61 -12.25
N VAL A 127 9.55 -7.37 -12.08
CA VAL A 127 10.76 -7.07 -11.29
C VAL A 127 10.49 -7.29 -9.80
N VAL A 128 9.33 -6.85 -9.31
CA VAL A 128 8.90 -7.07 -7.92
C VAL A 128 8.73 -8.56 -7.62
N GLU A 129 8.11 -9.31 -8.53
CA GLU A 129 7.91 -10.76 -8.41
C GLU A 129 9.24 -11.52 -8.39
N ALA A 130 10.17 -11.16 -9.27
CA ALA A 130 11.50 -11.79 -9.32
C ALA A 130 12.24 -11.62 -7.99
N GLU A 131 12.23 -10.41 -7.42
CA GLU A 131 12.84 -10.13 -6.12
C GLU A 131 12.10 -10.83 -4.97
N ALA A 132 10.77 -10.86 -4.99
CA ALA A 132 9.96 -11.57 -4.00
C ALA A 132 10.26 -13.07 -4.00
N THR A 133 10.31 -13.68 -5.19
CA THR A 133 10.67 -15.07 -5.41
C THR A 133 12.07 -15.37 -4.90
N ARG A 134 13.07 -14.58 -5.30
CA ARG A 134 14.45 -14.72 -4.83
C ARG A 134 14.57 -14.71 -3.31
N ARG A 135 13.82 -13.82 -2.64
CA ARG A 135 13.81 -13.72 -1.16
C ARG A 135 13.07 -14.87 -0.49
N LEU A 136 11.94 -15.30 -1.03
CA LEU A 136 11.21 -16.47 -0.52
C LEU A 136 12.06 -17.74 -0.61
N ASP A 137 12.77 -17.94 -1.72
CA ASP A 137 13.57 -19.14 -1.93
C ASP A 137 14.74 -19.22 -0.95
N ARG A 138 15.35 -18.07 -0.64
CA ARG A 138 16.40 -17.94 0.37
C ARG A 138 15.89 -17.97 1.81
N SER A 139 14.59 -17.75 2.04
CA SER A 139 14.03 -17.76 3.38
C SER A 139 14.04 -19.18 3.95
N SER A 140 14.43 -19.29 5.23
CA SER A 140 14.29 -20.53 6.00
C SER A 140 12.85 -20.79 6.44
N ASN A 141 11.97 -19.78 6.34
CA ASN A 141 10.59 -19.86 6.81
C ASN A 141 9.64 -20.17 5.66
N ASP A 142 8.60 -20.96 5.95
CA ASP A 142 7.53 -21.27 4.99
C ASP A 142 6.63 -20.06 4.69
N ILE A 143 6.59 -19.07 5.58
CA ILE A 143 5.86 -17.82 5.42
C ILE A 143 6.80 -16.68 5.78
N SER A 144 6.87 -15.65 4.93
CA SER A 144 7.75 -14.49 5.12
C SER A 144 7.05 -13.18 4.81
N HIS A 145 7.51 -12.10 5.42
CA HIS A 145 7.22 -10.74 4.97
C HIS A 145 8.31 -10.33 3.97
N ILE A 146 7.92 -9.85 2.81
CA ILE A 146 8.85 -9.47 1.74
C ILE A 146 8.83 -7.96 1.59
N SER A 147 9.90 -7.30 2.05
CA SER A 147 9.97 -5.84 2.14
C SER A 147 10.84 -5.22 1.05
N PHE A 148 10.43 -4.09 0.50
CA PHE A 148 11.11 -3.35 -0.57
C PHE A 148 11.48 -1.97 -0.04
N THR A 149 12.77 -1.64 -0.13
CA THR A 149 13.32 -0.36 0.38
C THR A 149 13.46 0.64 -0.76
N GLU A 150 13.51 1.92 -0.40
CA GLU A 150 13.86 2.98 -1.35
C GLU A 150 15.22 2.71 -2.03
N LYS A 151 16.22 2.23 -1.27
CA LYS A 151 17.54 1.88 -1.81
C LYS A 151 17.46 0.82 -2.90
N TRP A 152 16.61 -0.19 -2.72
CA TRP A 152 16.39 -1.23 -3.73
C TRP A 152 15.69 -0.65 -4.97
N ALA A 153 14.62 0.14 -4.77
CA ALA A 153 13.86 0.74 -5.88
C ALA A 153 14.70 1.73 -6.73
N ARG A 154 15.67 2.42 -6.11
CA ARG A 154 16.62 3.30 -6.83
C ARG A 154 17.67 2.56 -7.65
N ALA A 155 17.89 1.28 -7.39
CA ALA A 155 19.00 0.51 -7.96
C ALA A 155 18.59 -0.41 -9.11
N ILE A 156 17.30 -0.40 -9.48
CA ILE A 156 16.72 -1.22 -10.54
C ILE A 156 16.42 -0.38 -11.78
#